data_AF-A0A841ILS2-F1
#
_entry.id   AF-A0A841ILS2-F1
#
_cell.length_a   1.000
_cell.length_b   1.000
_cell.length_c   1.000
_cell.angle_alpha   90.00
_cell.angle_beta   90.00
_cell.angle_gamma   90.00
#
_symmetry.space_group_name_H-M   'P 1'
#
loop_
_entity.id
_entity.type
_entity.pdbx_description
1 polymer ?
#
loop_
_entity_poly.entity_id
_entity_poly.type
_entity_poly.pdbx_seq_one_letter_code
_entity_poly.pdbx_strand_id
1 'polypeptide(L)'
;MIPQPPVPAGLAWAELGGDQIDAVLAEVFVRGVRCGLLDTGTGGVPAFPGHPQWLLAELGDGRITGSCPGGTWRRSDTPPTADLSAPSLDPGTDRWRILEVLVFGPHTQIRLGEGARSGWISADAPVEVPPWLRPRDRSFLLQGWNGPDHSRTLEGEVPLAVTGEPSGNTAVLPAAWADFTVRSRRRATSEGTWLTVREYWAEDPATGAVGVAFHRLTGVRTGPKPTGPLLDPATGDELPHGRGPR
;
A
#
# COMPACT_ATOMS: atom_id res chain seq x y z
N MET A 1 33.15 -7.38 9.93
CA MET A 1 32.12 -8.04 9.10
C MET A 1 30.80 -7.47 9.55
N ILE A 2 30.06 -6.76 8.68
CA ILE A 2 28.75 -6.21 9.07
C ILE A 2 27.78 -7.40 9.09
N PRO A 3 27.08 -7.69 10.21
CA PRO A 3 26.12 -8.77 10.26
C PRO A 3 25.01 -8.50 9.22
N GLN A 4 24.72 -9.50 8.40
CA GLN A 4 23.63 -9.42 7.44
C GLN A 4 22.29 -9.47 8.20
N PRO A 5 21.32 -8.61 7.87
CA PRO A 5 20.01 -8.68 8.49
C PRO A 5 19.34 -10.03 8.15
N PRO A 6 18.55 -10.59 9.09
CA PRO A 6 17.89 -11.87 8.87
C PRO A 6 16.84 -11.76 7.76
N VAL A 7 16.67 -12.85 7.00
CA VAL A 7 15.77 -12.89 5.84
C VAL A 7 14.31 -13.01 6.31
N PRO A 8 13.39 -12.14 5.83
CA PRO A 8 11.98 -12.23 6.18
C PRO A 8 11.36 -13.54 5.69
N ALA A 9 10.68 -14.26 6.58
CA ALA A 9 9.97 -15.48 6.26
C ALA A 9 8.70 -15.18 5.44
N GLY A 10 8.39 -16.01 4.46
CA GLY A 10 7.17 -15.89 3.64
C GLY A 10 7.20 -14.74 2.62
N LEU A 11 8.37 -14.14 2.39
CA LEU A 11 8.57 -13.09 1.39
C LEU A 11 9.48 -13.59 0.26
N ALA A 12 9.03 -13.45 -0.98
CA ALA A 12 9.89 -13.53 -2.16
C ALA A 12 10.25 -12.11 -2.57
N TRP A 13 11.51 -11.86 -2.94
CA TRP A 13 11.92 -10.57 -3.47
C TRP A 13 13.04 -10.73 -4.50
N ALA A 14 13.12 -9.77 -5.40
CA ALA A 14 14.18 -9.66 -6.39
C ALA A 14 14.48 -8.19 -6.69
N GLU A 15 15.74 -7.91 -7.01
CA GLU A 15 16.14 -6.63 -7.57
C GLU A 15 15.66 -6.50 -9.02
N LEU A 16 15.29 -5.29 -9.42
CA LEU A 16 14.85 -4.97 -10.76
C LEU A 16 16.02 -4.48 -11.61
N GLY A 17 16.14 -4.99 -12.83
CA GLY A 17 17.03 -4.44 -13.84
C GLY A 17 16.54 -3.08 -14.36
N GLY A 18 17.44 -2.31 -14.99
CA GLY A 18 17.13 -1.00 -15.57
C GLY A 18 15.92 -1.02 -16.50
N ASP A 19 15.86 -1.99 -17.42
CA ASP A 19 14.74 -2.12 -18.36
C ASP A 19 13.38 -2.37 -17.66
N GLN A 20 13.40 -3.07 -16.52
CA GLN A 20 12.18 -3.32 -15.73
C GLN A 20 11.73 -2.06 -14.99
N ILE A 21 12.68 -1.30 -14.44
CA ILE A 21 12.40 0.01 -13.81
C ILE A 21 11.80 0.96 -14.86
N ASP A 22 12.40 1.03 -16.04
CA ASP A 22 11.95 1.86 -17.15
C ASP A 22 10.54 1.47 -17.60
N ALA A 23 10.27 0.16 -17.71
CA ALA A 23 8.94 -0.34 -18.03
C ALA A 23 7.90 0.08 -17.00
N VAL A 24 8.18 -0.07 -15.69
CA VAL A 24 7.27 0.35 -14.61
C VAL A 24 6.94 1.83 -14.71
N LEU A 25 7.98 2.67 -14.86
CA LEU A 25 7.79 4.12 -14.96
C LEU A 25 7.01 4.50 -16.21
N ALA A 26 7.31 3.88 -17.36
CA ALA A 26 6.60 4.12 -18.61
C ALA A 26 5.14 3.66 -18.57
N GLU A 27 4.82 2.55 -17.90
CA GLU A 27 3.44 2.06 -17.74
C GLU A 27 2.60 3.01 -16.90
N VAL A 28 3.12 3.36 -15.73
CA VAL A 28 2.37 4.11 -14.72
C VAL A 28 2.26 5.60 -15.07
N PHE A 29 3.37 6.24 -15.42
CA PHE A 29 3.43 7.71 -15.54
C PHE A 29 3.24 8.22 -16.97
N VAL A 30 3.65 7.44 -17.99
CA VAL A 30 3.58 7.87 -19.39
C VAL A 30 2.34 7.30 -20.08
N ARG A 31 2.19 5.98 -20.07
CA ARG A 31 1.08 5.29 -20.75
C ARG A 31 -0.22 5.30 -19.93
N GLY A 32 -0.13 5.46 -18.61
CA GLY A 32 -1.29 5.43 -17.71
C GLY A 32 -1.98 4.07 -17.69
N VAL A 33 -1.24 2.98 -17.96
CA VAL A 33 -1.76 1.62 -18.00
C VAL A 33 -1.29 0.81 -16.79
N ARG A 34 -2.05 -0.23 -16.46
CA ARG A 34 -1.73 -1.21 -15.43
C ARG A 34 -0.26 -1.64 -15.49
N CYS A 35 0.39 -1.72 -14.34
CA CYS A 35 1.77 -2.20 -14.27
C CYS A 35 1.81 -3.71 -14.50
N GLY A 36 2.36 -4.13 -15.63
CA GLY A 36 2.40 -5.52 -16.06
C GLY A 36 3.32 -6.37 -15.18
N LEU A 37 4.38 -5.76 -14.63
CA LEU A 37 5.36 -6.49 -13.82
C LEU A 37 4.76 -7.05 -12.51
N LEU A 38 3.76 -6.38 -11.93
CA LEU A 38 3.00 -6.91 -10.79
C LEU A 38 2.14 -8.13 -11.17
N ASP A 39 1.66 -8.17 -12.42
CA ASP A 39 0.83 -9.26 -12.92
C ASP A 39 1.63 -10.46 -13.39
N THR A 40 2.86 -10.25 -13.86
CA THR A 40 3.70 -11.30 -14.44
C THR A 40 4.76 -11.81 -13.49
N GLY A 41 5.12 -11.05 -12.46
CA GLY A 41 6.22 -11.36 -11.55
C GLY A 41 7.59 -11.33 -12.24
N THR A 42 8.59 -11.95 -11.60
CA THR A 42 9.96 -12.10 -12.13
C THR A 42 10.50 -13.51 -11.85
N GLY A 43 11.68 -13.83 -12.36
CA GLY A 43 12.38 -15.09 -12.05
C GLY A 43 12.72 -15.17 -10.56
N GLY A 44 11.80 -15.71 -9.75
CA GLY A 44 11.93 -15.84 -8.29
C GLY A 44 10.85 -15.11 -7.49
N VAL A 45 10.05 -14.23 -8.12
CA VAL A 45 8.95 -13.53 -7.45
C VAL A 45 7.62 -13.87 -8.15
N PRO A 46 6.64 -14.45 -7.43
CA PRO A 46 5.38 -14.88 -8.03
C PRO A 46 4.55 -13.73 -8.63
N ALA A 47 3.71 -14.13 -9.58
CA ALA A 47 2.78 -13.29 -10.34
C ALA A 47 1.42 -13.21 -9.62
N PHE A 48 0.78 -12.03 -9.60
CA PHE A 48 -0.54 -11.84 -8.98
C PHE A 48 -1.49 -11.03 -9.87
N PRO A 49 -1.92 -11.59 -11.02
CA PRO A 49 -2.78 -10.89 -11.97
C PRO A 49 -4.20 -10.65 -11.43
N GLY A 50 -4.86 -9.64 -11.99
CA GLY A 50 -6.30 -9.42 -11.78
C GLY A 50 -6.69 -8.74 -10.46
N HIS A 51 -5.72 -8.34 -9.64
CA HIS A 51 -5.97 -7.58 -8.41
C HIS A 51 -5.91 -6.06 -8.65
N PRO A 52 -6.61 -5.23 -7.87
CA PRO A 52 -6.40 -3.79 -7.91
C PRO A 52 -4.95 -3.42 -7.61
N GLN A 53 -4.45 -2.39 -8.28
CA GLN A 53 -3.14 -1.79 -8.02
C GLN A 53 -3.31 -0.37 -7.48
N TRP A 54 -2.34 0.07 -6.68
CA TRP A 54 -2.25 1.40 -6.11
C TRP A 54 -0.86 1.97 -6.33
N LEU A 55 -0.81 3.30 -6.38
CA LEU A 55 0.40 4.09 -6.57
C LEU A 55 0.53 5.05 -5.38
N LEU A 56 1.72 5.09 -4.81
CA LEU A 56 2.21 6.17 -3.95
C LEU A 56 3.60 6.56 -4.45
N ALA A 57 3.73 7.75 -5.01
CA ALA A 57 4.99 8.30 -5.47
C ALA A 57 5.31 9.58 -4.70
N GLU A 58 6.43 9.55 -3.99
CA GLU A 58 7.02 10.68 -3.29
C GLU A 58 8.05 11.32 -4.22
N LEU A 59 7.83 12.59 -4.56
CA LEU A 59 8.70 13.40 -5.39
C LEU A 59 9.25 14.57 -4.56
N GLY A 60 10.37 15.15 -4.99
CA GLY A 60 10.99 16.30 -4.31
C GLY A 60 10.08 17.54 -4.23
N ASP A 61 9.04 17.61 -5.06
CA ASP A 61 8.09 18.71 -5.17
C ASP A 61 6.65 18.33 -4.81
N GLY A 62 6.42 17.13 -4.27
CA GLY A 62 5.11 16.71 -3.78
C GLY A 62 4.85 15.22 -3.98
N ARG A 63 3.58 14.85 -4.14
CA ARG A 63 3.15 13.46 -4.25
C ARG A 63 2.24 13.23 -5.44
N ILE A 64 2.32 12.02 -5.98
CA ILE A 64 1.34 11.48 -6.93
C ILE A 64 0.79 10.19 -6.33
N THR A 65 -0.52 10.12 -6.15
CA THR A 65 -1.21 8.89 -5.75
C THR A 65 -2.09 8.39 -6.88
N GLY A 66 -2.48 7.13 -6.83
CA GLY A 66 -3.37 6.60 -7.84
C GLY A 66 -3.89 5.22 -7.53
N SER A 67 -4.89 4.82 -8.29
CA SER A 67 -5.43 3.46 -8.28
C SER A 67 -5.76 2.97 -9.67
N CYS A 68 -5.61 1.67 -9.87
CA CYS A 68 -5.85 0.96 -11.11
C CYS A 68 -6.57 -0.36 -10.77
N PRO A 69 -7.92 -0.35 -10.65
CA PRO A 69 -8.68 -1.57 -10.35
C PRO A 69 -8.72 -2.55 -11.52
N GLY A 70 -8.51 -2.04 -12.74
CA GLY A 70 -8.50 -2.81 -13.98
C GLY A 70 -7.25 -2.49 -14.80
N GLY A 71 -7.45 -1.89 -15.98
CA GLY A 71 -6.40 -1.65 -16.98
C GLY A 71 -5.81 -0.24 -17.05
N THR A 72 -6.49 0.78 -16.50
CA THR A 72 -6.10 2.18 -16.62
C THR A 72 -5.96 2.83 -15.25
N TRP A 73 -4.92 3.64 -15.07
CA TRP A 73 -4.70 4.40 -13.85
C TRP A 73 -5.61 5.63 -13.79
N ARG A 74 -6.23 5.83 -12.62
CA ARG A 74 -6.69 7.15 -12.19
C ARG A 74 -5.64 7.71 -11.23
N ARG A 75 -4.95 8.78 -11.64
CA ARG A 75 -3.84 9.39 -10.88
C ARG A 75 -4.19 10.80 -10.42
N SER A 76 -3.64 11.19 -9.28
CA SER A 76 -3.93 12.48 -8.66
C SER A 76 -3.37 13.67 -9.45
N ASP A 77 -2.30 13.47 -10.21
CA ASP A 77 -1.69 14.47 -11.11
C ASP A 77 -2.48 14.73 -12.41
N THR A 78 -3.66 14.14 -12.53
CA THR A 78 -4.57 14.35 -13.66
C THR A 78 -5.84 15.09 -13.20
N PRO A 79 -6.58 15.77 -14.12
CA PRO A 79 -7.83 16.40 -13.75
C PRO A 79 -8.81 15.44 -13.05
N PRO A 80 -9.56 15.89 -12.04
CA PRO A 80 -9.68 17.27 -11.58
C PRO A 80 -8.76 17.64 -10.40
N THR A 81 -7.73 16.85 -10.10
CA THR A 81 -6.89 17.03 -8.90
C THR A 81 -5.44 17.42 -9.18
N ALA A 82 -5.12 17.70 -10.44
CA ALA A 82 -3.75 17.98 -10.89
C ALA A 82 -3.10 19.15 -10.15
N ASP A 83 -3.87 20.18 -9.80
CA ASP A 83 -3.45 21.35 -9.04
C ASP A 83 -3.13 21.07 -7.56
N LEU A 84 -3.59 19.92 -7.05
CA LEU A 84 -3.39 19.46 -5.66
C LEU A 84 -2.27 18.41 -5.55
N SER A 85 -1.63 18.06 -6.66
CA SER A 85 -0.61 17.01 -6.72
C SER A 85 0.69 17.55 -7.29
N ALA A 86 1.78 16.78 -7.16
CA ALA A 86 2.99 17.09 -7.93
C ALA A 86 2.69 17.02 -9.44
N PRO A 87 3.39 17.81 -10.28
CA PRO A 87 3.30 17.70 -11.72
C PRO A 87 3.62 16.28 -12.19
N SER A 88 2.95 15.83 -13.26
CA SER A 88 3.22 14.54 -13.88
C SER A 88 4.72 14.30 -14.08
N LEU A 89 5.13 13.07 -13.80
CA LEU A 89 6.52 12.65 -13.91
C LEU A 89 6.81 12.19 -15.34
N ASP A 90 7.75 12.84 -16.04
CA ASP A 90 8.35 12.29 -17.26
C ASP A 90 9.65 11.55 -16.91
N PRO A 91 9.71 10.21 -16.97
CA PRO A 91 10.91 9.45 -16.65
C PRO A 91 12.13 9.76 -17.55
N GLY A 92 11.95 10.42 -18.69
CA GLY A 92 13.04 10.86 -19.55
C GLY A 92 13.82 12.06 -18.99
N THR A 93 13.14 12.96 -18.26
CA THR A 93 13.70 14.23 -17.78
C THR A 93 13.65 14.41 -16.28
N ASP A 94 12.73 13.72 -15.60
CA ASP A 94 12.29 14.05 -14.25
C ASP A 94 12.69 13.01 -13.21
N ARG A 95 13.43 11.96 -13.57
CA ARG A 95 13.82 10.89 -12.62
C ARG A 95 14.46 11.43 -11.35
N TRP A 96 15.24 12.51 -11.46
CA TRP A 96 15.88 13.17 -10.32
C TRP A 96 14.88 13.69 -9.27
N ARG A 97 13.61 13.89 -9.63
CA ARG A 97 12.53 14.26 -8.69
C ARG A 97 12.10 13.09 -7.83
N ILE A 98 12.32 11.84 -8.26
CA ILE A 98 11.87 10.65 -7.54
C ILE A 98 12.65 10.51 -6.24
N LEU A 99 11.93 10.55 -5.12
CA LEU A 99 12.44 10.12 -3.82
C LEU A 99 12.09 8.65 -3.59
N GLU A 100 10.84 8.27 -3.90
CA GLU A 100 10.36 6.90 -3.81
C GLU A 100 9.13 6.69 -4.70
N VAL A 101 9.04 5.54 -5.37
CA VAL A 101 7.80 5.09 -6.04
C VAL A 101 7.42 3.72 -5.52
N LEU A 102 6.18 3.61 -5.02
CA LEU A 102 5.55 2.35 -4.63
C LEU A 102 4.39 2.06 -5.58
N VAL A 103 4.47 0.95 -6.31
CA VAL A 103 3.35 0.39 -7.08
C VAL A 103 3.02 -0.94 -6.44
N PHE A 104 1.81 -1.11 -5.91
CA PHE A 104 1.50 -2.28 -5.10
C PHE A 104 0.10 -2.81 -5.33
N GLY A 105 -0.08 -4.09 -5.04
CA GLY A 105 -1.35 -4.77 -4.94
C GLY A 105 -1.42 -5.58 -3.64
N PRO A 106 -2.48 -6.38 -3.46
CA PRO A 106 -2.68 -7.17 -2.24
C PRO A 106 -1.53 -8.12 -1.93
N HIS A 107 -0.87 -8.66 -2.97
CA HIS A 107 0.10 -9.75 -2.85
C HIS A 107 1.52 -9.41 -3.34
N THR A 108 1.69 -8.28 -4.01
CA THR A 108 2.95 -7.86 -4.62
C THR A 108 3.17 -6.35 -4.50
N GLN A 109 4.42 -5.91 -4.47
CA GLN A 109 4.82 -4.50 -4.42
C GLN A 109 6.13 -4.31 -5.18
N ILE A 110 6.18 -3.26 -5.98
CA ILE A 110 7.40 -2.69 -6.54
C ILE A 110 7.74 -1.44 -5.74
N ARG A 111 9.03 -1.31 -5.37
CA ARG A 111 9.61 -0.13 -4.75
C ARG A 111 10.77 0.35 -5.61
N LEU A 112 10.71 1.59 -6.07
CA LEU A 112 11.79 2.27 -6.76
C LEU A 112 12.38 3.33 -5.83
N GLY A 113 13.70 3.33 -5.67
CA GLY A 113 14.41 4.28 -4.82
C GLY A 113 14.66 5.62 -5.51
N GLU A 114 15.44 6.47 -4.83
CA GLU A 114 15.80 7.81 -5.30
C GLU A 114 16.36 7.80 -6.72
N GLY A 115 15.87 8.71 -7.56
CA GLY A 115 16.27 8.79 -8.97
C GLY A 115 15.82 7.59 -9.82
N ALA A 116 15.05 6.67 -9.25
CA ALA A 116 14.85 5.32 -9.77
C ALA A 116 16.17 4.60 -10.11
N ARG A 117 17.22 4.82 -9.31
CA ARG A 117 18.55 4.21 -9.52
C ARG A 117 18.60 2.73 -9.14
N SER A 118 17.66 2.31 -8.30
CA SER A 118 17.49 0.94 -7.84
C SER A 118 16.02 0.64 -7.67
N GLY A 119 15.63 -0.62 -7.81
CA GLY A 119 14.26 -1.05 -7.61
C GLY A 119 14.18 -2.50 -7.17
N TRP A 120 13.10 -2.83 -6.47
CA TRP A 120 12.83 -4.18 -6.02
C TRP A 120 11.37 -4.52 -6.23
N ILE A 121 11.10 -5.77 -6.57
CA ILE A 121 9.77 -6.35 -6.49
C ILE A 121 9.74 -7.36 -5.35
N SER A 122 8.68 -7.32 -4.55
CA SER A 122 8.46 -8.26 -3.46
C SER A 122 7.04 -8.78 -3.47
N ALA A 123 6.86 -10.05 -3.10
CA ALA A 123 5.55 -10.69 -3.09
C ALA A 123 5.46 -11.78 -2.02
N ASP A 124 4.24 -12.21 -1.73
CA ASP A 124 4.01 -13.36 -0.84
C ASP A 124 4.68 -14.63 -1.42
N ALA A 125 5.58 -15.24 -0.65
CA ALA A 125 6.17 -16.53 -1.03
C ALA A 125 5.24 -17.68 -0.63
N PRO A 126 5.00 -18.67 -1.50
CA PRO A 126 4.13 -19.81 -1.21
C PRO A 126 4.79 -20.87 -0.30
N VAL A 127 5.85 -20.50 0.43
CA VAL A 127 6.59 -21.42 1.30
C VAL A 127 5.87 -21.61 2.62
N GLU A 128 5.89 -22.85 3.14
CA GLU A 128 5.38 -23.12 4.48
C GLU A 128 6.31 -22.48 5.52
N VAL A 129 5.73 -21.66 6.40
CA VAL A 129 6.46 -20.98 7.47
C VAL A 129 5.89 -21.37 8.84
N PRO A 130 6.76 -21.50 9.87
CA PRO A 130 6.30 -21.75 11.23
C PRO A 130 5.26 -20.73 11.69
N PRO A 131 4.26 -21.11 12.51
CA PRO A 131 3.19 -20.20 12.93
C PRO A 131 3.66 -18.86 13.51
N TRP A 132 4.78 -18.84 14.23
CA TRP A 132 5.35 -17.62 14.83
C TRP A 132 6.04 -16.68 13.83
N LEU A 133 6.37 -17.17 12.63
CA LEU A 133 6.97 -16.40 11.53
C LEU A 133 5.99 -16.13 10.37
N ARG A 134 4.72 -16.52 10.51
CA ARG A 134 3.69 -16.25 9.49
C ARG A 134 3.51 -14.74 9.29
N PRO A 135 3.42 -14.27 8.03
CA PRO A 135 3.10 -12.88 7.75
C PRO A 135 1.77 -12.46 8.39
N ARG A 136 1.70 -11.20 8.86
CA ARG A 136 0.52 -10.67 9.57
C ARG A 136 0.03 -9.39 8.92
N ASP A 137 -1.27 -9.27 8.75
CA ASP A 137 -1.87 -8.05 8.20
C ASP A 137 -2.11 -7.02 9.30
N ARG A 138 -1.82 -5.75 8.98
CA ARG A 138 -2.14 -4.57 9.78
C ARG A 138 -2.90 -3.56 8.96
N SER A 139 -3.58 -2.66 9.66
CA SER A 139 -4.33 -1.56 9.07
C SER A 139 -4.10 -0.30 9.88
N PHE A 140 -3.74 0.76 9.19
CA PHE A 140 -3.59 2.09 9.74
C PHE A 140 -4.74 2.96 9.26
N LEU A 141 -5.44 3.58 10.21
CA LEU A 141 -6.45 4.57 9.90
C LEU A 141 -5.75 5.76 9.25
N LEU A 142 -6.19 6.15 8.06
CA LEU A 142 -5.74 7.39 7.45
C LEU A 142 -6.36 8.56 8.20
N GLN A 143 -5.50 9.39 8.78
CA GLN A 143 -5.93 10.57 9.51
C GLN A 143 -5.99 11.77 8.58
N GLY A 144 -7.12 12.46 8.59
CA GLY A 144 -7.34 13.73 7.93
C GLY A 144 -8.35 14.53 8.75
N TRP A 145 -8.52 15.81 8.40
CA TRP A 145 -9.56 16.62 8.98
C TRP A 145 -10.93 16.06 8.55
N ASN A 146 -11.75 15.66 9.52
CA ASN A 146 -13.06 15.06 9.26
C ASN A 146 -14.10 16.14 8.94
N GLY A 147 -15.14 15.75 8.20
CA GLY A 147 -16.30 16.60 7.91
C GLY A 147 -16.29 17.23 6.51
N PRO A 148 -17.46 17.75 6.08
CA PRO A 148 -17.70 18.16 4.69
C PRO A 148 -16.89 19.40 4.26
N ASP A 149 -16.41 20.20 5.21
CA ASP A 149 -15.59 21.39 4.94
C ASP A 149 -14.12 21.04 4.70
N HIS A 150 -13.72 19.80 5.02
CA HIS A 150 -12.32 19.38 5.06
C HIS A 150 -11.99 18.18 4.17
N SER A 151 -13.02 17.43 3.76
CA SER A 151 -12.84 16.24 2.96
C SER A 151 -14.00 16.06 1.97
N ARG A 152 -13.69 15.50 0.80
CA ARG A 152 -14.70 15.08 -0.17
C ARG A 152 -14.20 13.91 -1.01
N THR A 153 -15.12 13.03 -1.39
CA THR A 153 -14.87 12.00 -2.40
C THR A 153 -15.29 12.54 -3.75
N LEU A 154 -14.43 12.40 -4.76
CA LEU A 154 -14.70 12.77 -6.13
C LEU A 154 -15.40 11.63 -6.85
N GLU A 155 -16.42 11.97 -7.63
CA GLU A 155 -17.16 11.00 -8.44
C GLU A 155 -16.29 10.37 -9.54
N GLY A 156 -16.69 9.19 -9.99
CA GLY A 156 -16.08 8.43 -11.09
C GLY A 156 -15.87 6.96 -10.75
N GLU A 157 -15.48 6.17 -11.74
CA GLU A 157 -15.39 4.70 -11.62
C GLU A 157 -14.39 4.22 -10.57
N VAL A 158 -13.33 5.01 -10.35
CA VAL A 158 -12.27 4.71 -9.39
C VAL A 158 -12.22 5.84 -8.36
N PRO A 159 -12.48 5.64 -7.07
CA PRO A 159 -12.62 6.76 -6.15
C PRO A 159 -11.29 7.46 -5.85
N LEU A 160 -11.31 8.80 -5.87
CA LEU A 160 -10.27 9.64 -5.29
C LEU A 160 -10.90 10.52 -4.20
N ALA A 161 -10.20 10.69 -3.09
CA ALA A 161 -10.60 11.62 -2.04
C ALA A 161 -9.63 12.79 -1.97
N VAL A 162 -10.16 13.99 -1.72
CA VAL A 162 -9.36 15.15 -1.32
C VAL A 162 -9.59 15.36 0.17
N THR A 163 -8.53 15.46 0.95
CA THR A 163 -8.59 15.64 2.40
C THR A 163 -7.50 16.58 2.89
N GLY A 164 -7.80 17.39 3.90
CA GLY A 164 -6.77 18.12 4.64
C GLY A 164 -6.00 17.18 5.57
N GLU A 165 -4.68 17.29 5.57
CA GLU A 165 -3.80 16.63 6.53
C GLU A 165 -3.62 17.49 7.81
N PRO A 166 -3.32 16.89 8.97
CA PRO A 166 -2.97 17.63 10.20
C PRO A 166 -1.77 18.58 10.04
N SER A 167 -0.92 18.34 9.03
CA SER A 167 0.20 19.20 8.64
C SER A 167 -0.24 20.55 8.05
N GLY A 168 -1.53 20.70 7.70
CA GLY A 168 -2.06 21.85 6.97
C GLY A 168 -2.04 21.69 5.45
N ASN A 169 -1.45 20.60 4.95
CA ASN A 169 -1.43 20.30 3.51
C ASN A 169 -2.74 19.64 3.05
N THR A 170 -2.99 19.69 1.75
CA THR A 170 -4.06 18.91 1.13
C THR A 170 -3.47 17.66 0.49
N ALA A 171 -4.10 16.52 0.71
CA ALA A 171 -3.74 15.24 0.12
C ALA A 171 -4.85 14.72 -0.78
N VAL A 172 -4.44 14.07 -1.87
CA VAL A 172 -5.34 13.29 -2.73
C VAL A 172 -5.06 11.81 -2.48
N LEU A 173 -6.08 11.06 -2.09
CA LEU A 173 -5.96 9.66 -1.69
C LEU A 173 -6.68 8.74 -2.69
N PRO A 174 -6.11 7.56 -3.01
CA PRO A 174 -6.66 6.64 -4.00
C PRO A 174 -7.75 5.72 -3.41
N ALA A 175 -8.69 6.31 -2.68
CA ALA A 175 -9.85 5.64 -2.09
C ALA A 175 -10.96 6.67 -1.80
N ALA A 176 -12.17 6.19 -1.55
CA ALA A 176 -13.25 7.04 -1.05
C ALA A 176 -12.91 7.48 0.39
N TRP A 177 -13.27 8.71 0.75
CA TRP A 177 -13.13 9.18 2.12
C TRP A 177 -14.33 8.73 2.96
N ALA A 178 -14.05 8.07 4.07
CA ALA A 178 -14.99 7.94 5.18
C ALA A 178 -14.37 8.55 6.43
N ASP A 179 -15.11 9.48 7.04
CA ASP A 179 -14.79 10.01 8.36
C ASP A 179 -14.70 8.88 9.37
N PHE A 180 -13.75 9.01 10.30
CA PHE A 180 -13.60 8.02 11.34
C PHE A 180 -14.79 8.05 12.29
N THR A 181 -15.47 6.90 12.42
CA THR A 181 -16.54 6.75 13.40
C THR A 181 -16.31 5.52 14.26
N VAL A 182 -16.60 5.66 15.55
CA VAL A 182 -16.64 4.55 16.52
C VAL A 182 -18.08 4.39 16.96
N ARG A 183 -18.71 3.28 16.61
CA ARG A 183 -20.04 2.94 17.13
C ARG A 183 -19.87 2.13 18.41
N SER A 184 -20.43 2.62 19.51
CA SER A 184 -20.39 1.93 20.82
C SER A 184 -21.75 1.92 21.51
N ARG A 185 -22.15 0.71 21.97
CA ARG A 185 -22.57 0.47 23.36
C ARG A 185 -22.18 -0.92 23.90
N ARG A 186 -21.86 -1.93 23.06
CA ARG A 186 -21.42 -3.30 23.50
C ARG A 186 -20.44 -4.06 22.57
N ARG A 187 -20.03 -3.51 21.43
CA ARG A 187 -19.02 -4.10 20.52
C ARG A 187 -18.40 -2.97 19.72
N ALA A 188 -17.11 -2.68 19.89
CA ALA A 188 -16.49 -1.55 19.22
C ALA A 188 -16.22 -1.93 17.75
N THR A 189 -16.92 -1.27 16.84
CA THR A 189 -16.60 -1.30 15.41
C THR A 189 -16.10 0.08 15.02
N SER A 190 -14.99 0.12 14.27
CA SER A 190 -14.43 1.35 13.74
C SER A 190 -14.60 1.36 12.23
N GLU A 191 -15.13 2.45 11.69
CA GLU A 191 -15.24 2.69 10.25
C GLU A 191 -14.37 3.88 9.86
N GLY A 192 -13.82 3.87 8.65
CA GLY A 192 -12.99 4.94 8.12
C GLY A 192 -12.25 4.55 6.84
N THR A 193 -11.29 5.38 6.45
CA THR A 193 -10.36 5.07 5.35
C THR A 193 -9.07 4.47 5.90
N TRP A 194 -8.59 3.38 5.33
CA TRP A 194 -7.48 2.58 5.87
C TRP A 194 -6.40 2.32 4.81
N LEU A 195 -5.14 2.47 5.21
CA LEU A 195 -3.99 1.88 4.53
C LEU A 195 -3.70 0.53 5.17
N THR A 196 -3.48 -0.51 4.37
CA THR A 196 -3.14 -1.83 4.91
C THR A 196 -1.77 -2.28 4.50
N VAL A 197 -1.14 -3.00 5.42
CA VAL A 197 0.21 -3.52 5.25
C VAL A 197 0.26 -4.97 5.68
N ARG A 198 1.29 -5.67 5.23
CA ARG A 198 1.69 -6.99 5.70
C ARG A 198 3.07 -6.91 6.33
N GLU A 199 3.16 -7.37 7.57
CA GLU A 199 4.39 -7.53 8.34
C GLU A 199 4.97 -8.92 8.06
N TYR A 200 6.23 -8.96 7.64
CA TYR A 200 7.01 -10.19 7.51
C TYR A 200 8.07 -10.23 8.61
N TRP A 201 8.19 -11.40 9.23
CA TRP A 201 8.97 -11.60 10.44
C TRP A 201 10.23 -12.38 10.12
N ALA A 202 11.29 -12.16 10.90
CA ALA A 202 12.49 -12.95 10.84
C ALA A 202 12.96 -13.30 12.25
N GLU A 203 13.66 -14.43 12.36
CA GLU A 203 14.32 -14.88 13.57
C GLU A 203 15.83 -14.65 13.42
N ASP A 204 16.45 -14.06 14.44
CA ASP A 204 17.91 -13.98 14.54
C ASP A 204 18.46 -15.37 14.90
N PRO A 205 19.26 -16.02 14.02
CA PRO A 205 19.77 -17.37 14.27
C PRO A 205 20.75 -17.45 15.45
N ALA A 206 21.37 -16.34 15.87
CA ALA A 206 22.30 -16.33 16.99
C ALA A 206 21.59 -16.27 18.35
N THR A 207 20.44 -15.61 18.42
CA THR A 207 19.74 -15.32 19.68
C THR A 207 18.36 -15.97 19.81
N GLY A 208 17.78 -16.42 18.68
CA GLY A 208 16.38 -16.85 18.60
C GLY A 208 15.37 -15.71 18.71
N ALA A 209 15.83 -14.45 18.70
CA ALA A 209 14.95 -13.29 18.80
C ALA A 209 14.13 -13.12 17.51
N VAL A 210 12.81 -12.95 17.64
CA VAL A 210 11.90 -12.76 16.51
C VAL A 210 11.44 -11.30 16.44
N GLY A 211 11.54 -10.70 15.25
CA GLY A 211 11.14 -9.32 15.01
C GLY A 211 10.57 -9.10 13.60
N VAL A 212 9.93 -7.95 13.40
CA VAL A 212 9.48 -7.55 12.05
C VAL A 212 10.70 -7.14 11.23
N ALA A 213 10.87 -7.78 10.07
CA ALA A 213 11.98 -7.56 9.16
C ALA A 213 11.57 -6.75 7.92
N PHE A 214 10.30 -6.83 7.51
CA PHE A 214 9.82 -6.14 6.30
C PHE A 214 8.34 -5.77 6.40
N HIS A 215 7.97 -4.62 5.82
CA HIS A 215 6.58 -4.18 5.65
C HIS A 215 6.28 -4.01 4.16
N ARG A 216 5.14 -4.54 3.71
CA ARG A 216 4.61 -4.34 2.35
C ARG A 216 3.26 -3.68 2.42
N LEU A 217 3.00 -2.67 1.59
CA LEU A 217 1.66 -2.14 1.39
C LEU A 217 0.80 -3.18 0.65
N THR A 218 -0.43 -3.35 1.10
CA THR A 218 -1.37 -4.35 0.55
C THR A 218 -2.66 -3.75 0.04
N GLY A 219 -2.92 -2.47 0.31
CA GLY A 219 -4.05 -1.78 -0.27
C GLY A 219 -4.47 -0.53 0.48
N VAL A 220 -5.40 0.18 -0.15
CA VAL A 220 -6.15 1.30 0.44
C VAL A 220 -7.63 0.94 0.34
N ARG A 221 -8.37 1.09 1.43
CA ARG A 221 -9.80 0.74 1.48
C ARG A 221 -10.60 1.66 2.38
N THR A 222 -11.90 1.65 2.19
CA THR A 222 -12.86 2.42 2.99
C THR A 222 -13.85 1.46 3.64
N GLY A 223 -14.22 1.69 4.90
CA GLY A 223 -15.21 0.90 5.63
C GLY A 223 -14.72 0.38 7.00
N PRO A 224 -15.23 -0.79 7.46
CA PRO A 224 -15.21 -1.20 8.88
C PRO A 224 -13.93 -1.92 9.33
N LYS A 225 -12.88 -1.21 9.77
CA LYS A 225 -11.50 -1.73 9.98
C LYS A 225 -11.19 -2.85 8.95
N PRO A 226 -10.04 -3.50 9.01
CA PRO A 226 -9.99 -4.73 8.22
C PRO A 226 -9.16 -5.87 8.77
N THR A 227 -8.22 -5.58 9.64
CA THR A 227 -7.22 -6.53 10.14
C THR A 227 -7.26 -6.60 11.66
N GLY A 228 -8.43 -6.33 12.26
CA GLY A 228 -8.63 -6.40 13.71
C GLY A 228 -9.59 -7.53 14.09
N PRO A 229 -9.42 -8.17 15.28
CA PRO A 229 -10.52 -8.88 15.89
C PRO A 229 -11.61 -7.85 16.26
N LEU A 230 -12.88 -8.25 16.19
CA LEU A 230 -14.00 -7.48 16.73
C LEU A 230 -13.93 -7.59 18.28
N LEU A 231 -13.23 -6.67 18.94
CA LEU A 231 -13.02 -6.70 20.40
C LEU A 231 -14.24 -6.19 21.20
N ASP A 232 -14.47 -6.77 22.39
CA ASP A 232 -15.44 -6.30 23.38
C ASP A 232 -14.89 -5.06 24.13
N PRO A 233 -15.54 -3.88 24.03
CA PRO A 233 -15.04 -2.64 24.64
C PRO A 233 -15.13 -2.59 26.17
N ALA A 234 -15.76 -3.56 26.82
CA ALA A 234 -15.84 -3.64 28.28
C ALA A 234 -14.77 -4.53 28.91
N THR A 235 -14.28 -5.56 28.20
CA THR A 235 -13.34 -6.54 28.77
C THR A 235 -12.00 -6.64 28.03
N GLY A 236 -11.91 -6.21 26.76
CA GLY A 236 -10.68 -6.27 25.98
C GLY A 236 -10.30 -7.67 25.45
N ASP A 237 -11.15 -8.67 25.65
CA ASP A 237 -10.91 -10.03 25.16
C ASP A 237 -11.28 -10.19 23.68
N GLU A 238 -10.59 -11.12 22.99
CA GLU A 238 -10.99 -11.58 21.65
C GLU A 238 -12.31 -12.35 21.72
N LEU A 239 -13.31 -11.96 20.92
CA LEU A 239 -14.51 -12.77 20.75
C LEU A 239 -14.16 -14.02 19.93
N PRO A 240 -14.59 -15.23 20.36
CA PRO A 240 -14.31 -16.44 19.61
C PRO A 240 -14.87 -16.30 18.20
N HIS A 241 -14.04 -16.64 17.21
CA HIS A 241 -14.46 -16.70 15.81
C HIS A 241 -15.74 -17.51 15.70
N GLY A 242 -16.83 -16.86 15.28
CA GLY A 242 -18.05 -17.57 14.93
C GLY A 242 -17.71 -18.55 13.82
N ARG A 243 -17.80 -19.84 14.12
CA ARG A 243 -17.92 -20.88 13.09
C ARG A 243 -19.06 -20.45 12.16
N GLY A 244 -18.75 -20.23 10.89
CA GLY A 244 -19.79 -20.21 9.87
C GLY A 244 -20.47 -21.59 9.80
N PRO A 245 -21.78 -21.65 9.50
CA PRO A 245 -22.50 -22.91 9.28
C PRO A 245 -22.02 -23.53 7.94
N ARG A 246 -21.83 -24.84 7.77
CA ARG A 246 -22.12 -26.05 8.55
C ARG A 246 -20.91 -26.98 8.53
#